data_AF-A0AAV8VPZ0-F1
#
_entry.id   AF-A0AAV8VPZ0-F1
#
_cell.length_a   1.000
_cell.length_b   1.000
_cell.length_c   1.000
_cell.angle_alpha   90.00
_cell.angle_beta   90.00
_cell.angle_gamma   90.00
#
_symmetry.space_group_name_H-M   'P 1'
#
loop_
_entity.id
_entity.type
_entity.pdbx_description
1 polymer ?
#
loop_
_entity_poly.entity_id
_entity_poly.type
_entity_poly.pdbx_seq_one_letter_code
_entity_poly.pdbx_strand_id
1 'polypeptide(L)'
;MTLYRKDGMLLIYKLGFVGGSIIVFTVIFGFVAFDNILRLGIRDQTALRKRNEIRKIYLKLPFPMDFRVYFFNVSNPMDVQNGAIPILQEIGPYCYEGTGFSVEDNVDAKNMCISPIRKEKALNQSMIEYIEKIDVVDHEGEDSLTYSPYALFKFSEERSGSLKEDDVVTILHPLIIGMVNQVVRDSPPLLSIVNKAIGLLFPHIESIYLTAKVKEILFDGISINCKVSEFPAKAVCTQLKSKIPGLKVTEDELFLFSILGPRNDTVGKRVKVSRGISNSRNLGKVLEIDGKRQLSLWGTQDCNTFKGTDGWIFPPLLNPEEGIWSYSTDLCRSIGARYVEDAVVKGVNVRRYEVDLGDMEHNIQDKCYCPTPKTCLKRGVFDMSKCMGVPIYATLPHFLRADKIYSKQVKGLSPSLDDHIINMYFEPMTSSPIEAHKRMQFNLPIAPNSKITLMKNISEALHPIFWIEEGISLEGPLLKKITNIFLVIRVVKIIRWLGILFGISIIAYGVLSHAKKQPDQKILPLPQDAPKSHRSIANFANSNLDRNETDNKKTRTILNGHEFDRY
;
A
#
# COMPACT_ATOMS: atom_id res chain seq x y z
N MET A 1 -45.05 11.37 59.91
CA MET A 1 -44.14 10.38 59.28
C MET A 1 -44.31 10.26 57.75
N THR A 2 -45.45 10.67 57.17
CA THR A 2 -45.76 10.61 55.73
C THR A 2 -45.07 11.67 54.85
N LEU A 3 -44.76 12.86 55.39
CA LEU A 3 -44.05 13.92 54.64
C LEU A 3 -42.58 13.56 54.35
N TYR A 4 -41.87 13.00 55.34
CA TYR A 4 -40.45 12.62 55.20
C TYR A 4 -40.21 11.49 54.18
N ARG A 5 -41.22 10.64 53.94
CA ARG A 5 -41.16 9.52 52.99
C ARG A 5 -41.28 9.97 51.53
N LYS A 6 -41.96 11.11 51.26
CA LYS A 6 -42.09 11.67 49.90
C LYS A 6 -40.79 12.31 49.42
N ASP A 7 -40.07 13.01 50.28
CA ASP A 7 -38.83 13.73 49.90
C ASP A 7 -37.67 12.80 49.59
N GLY A 8 -37.52 11.70 50.35
CA GLY A 8 -36.52 10.66 50.07
C GLY A 8 -36.78 9.91 48.75
N MET A 9 -38.06 9.66 48.44
CA MET A 9 -38.47 8.99 47.20
C MET A 9 -38.26 9.89 45.98
N LEU A 10 -38.56 11.19 46.10
CA LEU A 10 -38.33 12.19 45.06
C LEU A 10 -36.84 12.33 44.70
N LEU A 11 -35.94 12.23 45.68
CA LEU A 11 -34.49 12.29 45.48
C LEU A 11 -33.96 11.11 44.65
N ILE A 12 -34.47 9.90 44.89
CA ILE A 12 -34.11 8.69 44.12
C ILE A 12 -34.56 8.82 42.67
N TYR A 13 -35.79 9.29 42.45
CA TYR A 13 -36.29 9.50 41.09
C TYR A 13 -35.45 10.52 40.33
N LYS A 14 -35.02 11.61 40.98
CA LYS A 14 -34.12 12.60 40.38
C LYS A 14 -32.74 12.02 40.04
N LEU A 15 -32.10 11.30 40.98
CA LEU A 15 -30.80 10.69 40.75
C LEU A 15 -30.85 9.55 39.73
N GLY A 16 -31.91 8.74 39.77
CA GLY A 16 -32.18 7.68 38.80
C GLY A 16 -32.42 8.22 37.40
N PHE A 17 -33.17 9.31 37.27
CA PHE A 17 -33.36 10.00 35.98
C PHE A 17 -32.04 10.55 35.45
N VAL A 18 -31.26 11.27 36.27
CA VAL A 18 -29.96 11.83 35.86
C VAL A 18 -28.97 10.72 35.46
N GLY A 19 -28.81 9.69 36.29
CA GLY A 19 -27.93 8.56 35.98
C GLY A 19 -28.37 7.79 34.74
N GLY A 20 -29.69 7.57 34.58
CA GLY A 20 -30.28 6.96 33.40
C GLY A 20 -30.06 7.80 32.13
N SER A 21 -30.28 9.11 32.17
CA SER A 21 -30.04 10.01 31.05
C SER A 21 -28.57 10.05 30.62
N ILE A 22 -27.63 10.02 31.57
CA ILE A 22 -26.19 9.96 31.28
C ILE A 22 -25.84 8.65 30.57
N ILE A 23 -26.37 7.53 31.04
CA ILE A 23 -26.15 6.22 30.39
C ILE A 23 -26.72 6.24 28.99
N VAL A 24 -27.99 6.66 28.82
CA VAL A 24 -28.65 6.71 27.51
C VAL A 24 -27.87 7.60 26.55
N PHE A 25 -27.45 8.80 26.97
CA PHE A 25 -26.64 9.70 26.14
C PHE A 25 -25.28 9.07 25.79
N THR A 26 -24.59 8.47 26.76
CA THR A 26 -23.28 7.84 26.53
C THR A 26 -23.37 6.64 25.60
N VAL A 27 -24.45 5.86 25.67
CA VAL A 27 -24.71 4.74 24.77
C VAL A 27 -25.01 5.25 23.36
N ILE A 28 -25.96 6.18 23.20
CA ILE A 28 -26.32 6.73 21.89
C ILE A 28 -25.12 7.43 21.26
N PHE A 29 -24.48 8.35 21.96
CA PHE A 29 -23.37 9.13 21.41
C PHE A 29 -22.12 8.27 21.23
N GLY A 30 -21.75 7.49 22.25
CA GLY A 30 -20.49 6.76 22.29
C GLY A 30 -20.45 5.44 21.50
N PHE A 31 -21.59 4.78 21.30
CA PHE A 31 -21.66 3.51 20.54
C PHE A 31 -22.37 3.64 19.19
N VAL A 32 -23.29 4.59 19.02
CA VAL A 32 -24.05 4.74 17.76
C VAL A 32 -23.54 5.92 16.92
N ALA A 33 -23.41 7.11 17.52
CA ALA A 33 -23.05 8.31 16.77
C ALA A 33 -21.54 8.41 16.48
N PHE A 34 -20.69 8.12 17.46
CA PHE A 34 -19.25 8.37 17.37
C PHE A 34 -18.59 7.62 16.20
N ASP A 35 -18.84 6.31 16.05
CA ASP A 35 -18.23 5.53 14.98
C ASP A 35 -18.64 6.03 13.58
N ASN A 36 -19.88 6.48 13.43
CA ASN A 36 -20.38 7.05 12.19
C ASN A 36 -19.75 8.43 11.91
N ILE A 37 -19.68 9.30 12.92
CA ILE A 37 -19.02 10.61 12.81
C ILE A 37 -17.54 10.43 12.48
N LEU A 38 -16.86 9.49 13.14
CA LEU A 38 -15.46 9.18 12.90
C LEU A 38 -15.24 8.71 11.46
N ARG A 39 -16.05 7.76 10.97
CA ARG A 39 -15.96 7.28 9.58
C ARG A 39 -16.24 8.41 8.57
N LEU A 40 -17.19 9.29 8.83
CA LEU A 40 -17.46 10.47 7.99
C LEU A 40 -16.27 11.43 7.98
N GLY A 41 -15.69 11.70 9.16
CA GLY A 41 -14.51 12.53 9.32
C GLY A 41 -13.30 11.95 8.57
N ILE A 42 -13.06 10.65 8.67
CA ILE A 42 -11.99 9.97 7.94
C ILE A 42 -12.19 10.12 6.43
N ARG A 43 -13.38 9.77 5.91
CA ARG A 43 -13.70 9.90 4.48
C ARG A 43 -13.44 11.30 3.96
N ASP A 44 -13.86 12.32 4.72
CA ASP A 44 -13.64 13.70 4.35
C ASP A 44 -12.17 14.11 4.41
N GLN A 45 -11.43 13.76 5.46
CA GLN A 45 -10.02 14.11 5.63
C GLN A 45 -9.10 13.42 4.60
N THR A 46 -9.46 12.21 4.16
CA THR A 46 -8.70 11.45 3.15
C THR A 46 -8.99 11.87 1.71
N ALA A 47 -10.12 12.54 1.45
CA ALA A 47 -10.47 12.99 0.10
C ALA A 47 -9.48 14.04 -0.43
N LEU A 48 -9.25 14.06 -1.74
CA LEU A 48 -8.35 15.03 -2.40
C LEU A 48 -8.98 16.41 -2.58
N ARG A 49 -9.59 16.95 -1.52
CA ARG A 49 -10.09 18.34 -1.48
C ARG A 49 -8.93 19.32 -1.35
N LYS A 50 -9.07 20.52 -1.93
CA LYS A 50 -8.07 21.60 -1.83
C LYS A 50 -7.70 21.98 -0.38
N ARG A 51 -8.67 21.90 0.54
CA ARG A 51 -8.46 22.22 1.97
C ARG A 51 -7.75 21.13 2.79
N ASN A 52 -7.64 19.92 2.27
CA ASN A 52 -7.13 18.80 3.06
C ASN A 52 -5.61 18.65 2.89
N GLU A 53 -4.92 18.40 4.01
CA GLU A 53 -3.47 18.19 4.03
C GLU A 53 -3.04 16.97 3.20
N ILE A 54 -3.85 15.91 3.17
CA ILE A 54 -3.54 14.71 2.37
C ILE A 54 -3.36 15.03 0.89
N ARG A 55 -4.08 16.03 0.37
CA ARG A 55 -3.93 16.46 -1.02
C ARG A 55 -2.57 17.09 -1.24
N LYS A 56 -2.09 17.91 -0.31
CA LYS A 56 -0.76 18.54 -0.39
C LYS A 56 0.32 17.46 -0.44
N ILE A 57 0.25 16.50 0.48
CA ILE A 57 1.15 15.33 0.55
C ILE A 57 1.07 14.50 -0.74
N TYR A 58 -0.13 14.28 -1.27
CA TYR A 58 -0.32 13.53 -2.51
C TYR A 58 0.28 14.22 -3.73
N LEU A 59 0.17 15.54 -3.83
CA LEU A 59 0.70 16.31 -4.95
C LEU A 59 2.22 16.50 -4.85
N LYS A 60 2.75 16.64 -3.65
CA LYS A 60 4.18 16.83 -3.38
C LYS A 60 4.54 16.11 -2.10
N LEU A 61 5.35 15.05 -2.18
CA LEU A 61 5.71 14.27 -1.00
C LEU A 61 6.73 15.06 -0.16
N PRO A 62 6.43 15.32 1.13
CA PRO A 62 7.29 16.13 1.99
C PRO A 62 8.42 15.33 2.67
N PHE A 63 8.76 14.14 2.16
CA PHE A 63 9.77 13.26 2.74
C PHE A 63 10.53 12.49 1.65
N PRO A 64 11.78 12.08 1.92
CA PRO A 64 12.58 11.34 0.94
C PRO A 64 11.97 9.95 0.71
N MET A 65 11.72 9.63 -0.55
CA MET A 65 11.54 8.26 -1.00
C MET A 65 12.91 7.61 -1.15
N ASP A 66 13.03 6.35 -0.74
CA ASP A 66 14.23 5.56 -1.02
C ASP A 66 14.16 5.05 -2.45
N PHE A 67 15.08 5.47 -3.31
CA PHE A 67 15.30 4.85 -4.61
C PHE A 67 16.67 4.17 -4.58
N ARG A 68 16.70 2.85 -4.56
CA ARG A 68 17.93 2.05 -4.44
C ARG A 68 18.08 1.20 -5.68
N VAL A 69 19.27 1.19 -6.27
CA VAL A 69 19.62 0.35 -7.41
C VAL A 69 20.68 -0.66 -6.99
N TYR A 70 20.47 -1.91 -7.36
CA TYR A 70 21.39 -3.02 -7.12
C TYR A 70 21.72 -3.68 -8.45
N PHE A 71 22.99 -3.83 -8.77
CA PHE A 71 23.45 -4.46 -10.01
C PHE A 71 23.82 -5.92 -9.79
N PHE A 72 23.59 -6.75 -10.79
CA PHE A 72 24.15 -8.10 -10.86
C PHE A 72 25.44 -8.06 -11.67
N ASN A 73 26.56 -7.85 -10.98
CA ASN A 73 27.89 -7.87 -11.57
C ASN A 73 28.29 -9.29 -11.99
N VAL A 74 28.82 -9.43 -13.20
CA VAL A 74 29.15 -10.73 -13.78
C VAL A 74 30.63 -11.03 -13.56
N SER A 75 30.91 -12.13 -12.87
CA SER A 75 32.29 -12.52 -12.51
C SER A 75 33.00 -13.39 -13.55
N ASN A 76 32.26 -14.02 -14.46
CA ASN A 76 32.78 -14.96 -15.46
C ASN A 76 32.34 -14.65 -16.91
N PRO A 77 32.43 -13.39 -17.40
CA PRO A 77 31.83 -12.98 -18.68
C PRO A 77 32.34 -13.80 -19.88
N MET A 78 33.65 -14.10 -19.93
CA MET A 78 34.25 -14.87 -21.02
C MET A 78 33.92 -16.36 -20.97
N ASP A 79 33.69 -16.93 -19.79
CA ASP A 79 33.25 -18.32 -19.68
C ASP A 79 31.81 -18.46 -20.20
N VAL A 80 30.94 -17.49 -19.89
CA VAL A 80 29.58 -17.46 -20.44
C VAL A 80 29.58 -17.31 -21.95
N GLN A 81 30.51 -16.50 -22.49
CA GLN A 81 30.71 -16.36 -23.93
C GLN A 81 31.02 -17.71 -24.63
N ASN A 82 31.51 -18.69 -23.85
CA ASN A 82 31.82 -20.06 -24.26
C ASN A 82 30.83 -21.12 -23.73
N GLY A 83 29.67 -20.70 -23.23
CA GLY A 83 28.56 -21.60 -22.86
C GLY A 83 28.47 -21.97 -21.38
N ALA A 84 29.31 -21.38 -20.52
CA ALA A 84 29.17 -21.54 -19.08
C ALA A 84 27.94 -20.80 -18.53
N ILE A 85 27.47 -21.25 -17.37
CA ILE A 85 26.39 -20.57 -16.63
C ILE A 85 26.90 -19.24 -16.05
N PRO A 86 26.15 -18.13 -16.18
CA PRO A 86 26.53 -16.85 -15.57
C PRO A 86 26.64 -16.92 -14.05
N ILE A 87 27.70 -16.34 -13.48
CA ILE A 87 27.94 -16.21 -12.05
C ILE A 87 27.83 -14.73 -11.67
N LEU A 88 26.78 -14.41 -10.94
CA LEU A 88 26.38 -13.06 -10.58
C LEU A 88 26.79 -12.73 -9.15
N GLN A 89 27.20 -11.49 -8.92
CA GLN A 89 27.44 -10.91 -7.62
C GLN A 89 26.63 -9.62 -7.50
N GLU A 90 25.83 -9.51 -6.45
CA GLU A 90 25.10 -8.27 -6.19
C GLU A 90 26.05 -7.14 -5.76
N ILE A 91 25.88 -5.96 -6.34
CA ILE A 91 26.56 -4.72 -5.95
C ILE A 91 25.51 -3.62 -5.76
N GLY A 92 25.42 -3.11 -4.53
CA GLY A 92 24.49 -2.05 -4.16
C GLY A 92 24.31 -1.95 -2.64
N PRO A 93 23.40 -1.08 -2.17
CA PRO A 93 22.57 -0.17 -2.96
C PRO A 93 23.32 1.09 -3.42
N TYR A 94 23.11 1.49 -4.68
CA TYR A 94 23.33 2.87 -5.12
C TYR A 94 22.06 3.66 -4.84
N CYS A 95 22.15 4.65 -3.94
CA CYS A 95 20.99 5.38 -3.44
C CYS A 95 20.80 6.72 -4.14
N TYR A 96 19.55 6.97 -4.54
CA TYR A 96 19.12 8.19 -5.19
C TYR A 96 17.97 8.85 -4.43
N GLU A 97 17.92 10.18 -4.53
CA GLU A 97 16.89 11.06 -3.99
C GLU A 97 16.24 11.77 -5.18
N GLY A 98 14.91 11.78 -5.35
CA GLY A 98 14.27 12.40 -6.54
C GLY A 98 13.70 13.84 -6.51
N THR A 99 14.54 14.89 -6.57
CA THR A 99 14.19 16.25 -6.11
C THR A 99 13.01 16.95 -6.79
N GLY A 100 12.23 17.71 -6.03
CA GLY A 100 11.37 18.83 -6.43
C GLY A 100 11.92 20.14 -5.86
N PHE A 101 11.56 21.25 -6.48
CA PHE A 101 12.10 22.61 -6.29
C PHE A 101 12.21 23.09 -4.83
N SER A 102 13.25 23.89 -4.57
CA SER A 102 13.67 24.46 -3.27
C SER A 102 12.68 25.43 -2.63
N VAL A 103 12.38 25.24 -1.33
CA VAL A 103 11.89 26.28 -0.41
C VAL A 103 12.55 26.09 0.96
N GLU A 104 12.90 27.20 1.61
CA GLU A 104 13.60 27.32 2.89
C GLU A 104 12.87 26.67 4.09
N ASP A 105 13.72 26.10 4.95
CA ASP A 105 13.62 25.84 6.39
C ASP A 105 12.57 24.90 7.02
N ASN A 106 13.17 24.03 7.85
CA ASN A 106 12.69 23.33 9.04
C ASN A 106 12.00 21.95 8.98
N VAL A 107 12.80 20.96 9.44
CA VAL A 107 12.50 19.82 10.34
C VAL A 107 12.44 18.38 9.76
N ASP A 108 13.41 17.59 10.23
CA ASP A 108 13.47 16.14 10.51
C ASP A 108 13.04 15.10 9.46
N ALA A 109 14.03 14.52 8.79
CA ALA A 109 14.04 13.09 8.41
C ALA A 109 15.46 12.54 8.53
N LYS A 110 15.70 11.65 9.50
CA LYS A 110 16.99 10.98 9.70
C LYS A 110 16.73 9.48 9.81
N ASN A 111 17.44 8.71 9.00
CA ASN A 111 17.53 7.25 8.91
C ASN A 111 16.69 6.58 7.83
N MET A 112 17.27 6.40 6.63
CA MET A 112 17.04 5.20 5.82
C MET A 112 18.15 5.07 4.77
N CYS A 113 18.52 3.83 4.42
CA CYS A 113 19.71 3.38 3.64
C CYS A 113 21.00 3.01 4.42
N ILE A 114 20.95 2.65 5.71
CA ILE A 114 22.09 1.99 6.36
C ILE A 114 21.76 0.50 6.55
N SER A 115 22.69 -0.39 6.21
CA SER A 115 22.63 -1.79 6.65
C SER A 115 22.61 -1.88 8.19
N PRO A 116 22.15 -2.98 8.82
CA PRO A 116 21.85 -3.03 10.26
C PRO A 116 23.02 -2.76 11.23
N ILE A 117 24.24 -2.50 10.74
CA ILE A 117 25.47 -2.72 11.51
C ILE A 117 26.14 -1.43 12.05
N ARG A 118 25.79 -0.21 11.63
CA ARG A 118 26.43 0.99 12.21
C ARG A 118 25.49 2.17 12.43
N LYS A 119 25.14 2.41 13.69
CA LYS A 119 24.61 3.69 14.18
C LYS A 119 25.78 4.48 14.77
N GLU A 120 26.22 5.56 14.12
CA GLU A 120 26.45 6.85 14.81
C GLU A 120 26.85 8.02 13.88
N LYS A 121 26.23 9.17 14.21
CA LYS A 121 26.58 10.59 13.99
C LYS A 121 27.10 11.08 12.63
N ALA A 122 26.20 11.78 11.92
CA ALA A 122 26.50 13.04 11.23
C ALA A 122 25.32 14.01 11.35
N LEU A 123 25.60 15.32 11.47
CA LEU A 123 24.64 16.43 11.60
C LEU A 123 25.12 17.55 10.67
N ASN A 124 24.42 17.80 9.56
CA ASN A 124 24.01 19.13 9.06
C ASN A 124 23.35 19.03 7.66
N GLN A 125 22.04 19.28 7.65
CA GLN A 125 21.25 20.12 6.73
C GLN A 125 21.28 19.89 5.19
N SER A 126 20.12 19.47 4.65
CA SER A 126 19.29 20.24 3.71
C SER A 126 17.92 19.55 3.56
N MET A 127 16.83 20.32 3.55
CA MET A 127 15.49 19.78 3.29
C MET A 127 15.24 19.80 1.80
N ILE A 128 14.78 18.68 1.29
CA ILE A 128 14.71 18.45 -0.13
C ILE A 128 13.38 17.74 -0.41
N GLU A 129 12.53 18.35 -1.25
CA GLU A 129 11.21 17.81 -1.60
C GLU A 129 11.36 16.81 -2.76
N TYR A 130 10.49 15.80 -2.88
CA TYR A 130 10.76 14.62 -3.73
C TYR A 130 9.46 14.05 -4.37
N ILE A 131 9.46 13.75 -5.69
CA ILE A 131 8.31 13.41 -6.58
C ILE A 131 7.16 14.44 -6.55
N GLU A 132 6.97 15.13 -7.68
CA GLU A 132 5.96 16.19 -7.82
C GLU A 132 4.91 15.83 -8.88
N LYS A 133 3.66 16.15 -8.59
CA LYS A 133 2.56 16.12 -9.54
C LYS A 133 2.31 17.56 -10.00
N ILE A 134 2.78 17.89 -11.20
CA ILE A 134 2.66 19.21 -11.80
C ILE A 134 1.44 19.32 -12.72
N ASP A 135 1.17 20.53 -13.20
CA ASP A 135 0.06 20.84 -14.13
C ASP A 135 -1.30 20.34 -13.64
N VAL A 136 -1.57 20.52 -12.34
CA VAL A 136 -2.75 19.98 -11.67
C VAL A 136 -4.01 20.72 -12.08
N VAL A 137 -5.00 20.00 -12.60
CA VAL A 137 -6.30 20.53 -13.00
C VAL A 137 -7.42 19.77 -12.27
N ASP A 138 -8.30 20.49 -11.58
CA ASP A 138 -9.48 19.92 -10.94
C ASP A 138 -10.69 19.95 -11.88
N HIS A 139 -11.40 18.83 -11.97
CA HIS A 139 -12.66 18.71 -12.70
C HIS A 139 -13.79 18.50 -11.70
N GLU A 140 -14.42 19.60 -11.27
CA GLU A 140 -15.37 19.54 -10.15
C GLU A 140 -16.60 18.69 -10.45
N GLY A 141 -17.16 18.81 -11.65
CA GLY A 141 -18.36 18.07 -12.07
C GLY A 141 -18.16 16.56 -12.18
N GLU A 142 -16.93 16.11 -12.42
CA GLU A 142 -16.59 14.68 -12.57
C GLU A 142 -15.98 14.06 -11.31
N ASP A 143 -15.79 14.85 -10.27
CA ASP A 143 -15.04 14.47 -9.08
C ASP A 143 -13.66 13.86 -9.36
N SER A 144 -12.92 14.51 -10.26
CA SER A 144 -11.59 14.05 -10.69
C SER A 144 -10.55 15.17 -10.68
N LEU A 145 -9.28 14.77 -10.67
CA LEU A 145 -8.14 15.66 -10.90
C LEU A 145 -7.24 15.06 -11.97
N THR A 146 -6.55 15.92 -12.70
CA THR A 146 -5.55 15.54 -13.69
C THR A 146 -4.21 16.15 -13.32
N TYR A 147 -3.13 15.41 -13.48
CA TYR A 147 -1.76 15.88 -13.23
C TYR A 147 -0.77 15.19 -14.16
N SER A 148 0.46 15.70 -14.20
CA SER A 148 1.60 15.05 -14.84
C SER A 148 2.65 14.73 -13.76
N PRO A 149 3.11 13.48 -13.62
CA PRO A 149 4.16 13.16 -12.66
C PRO A 149 5.50 13.69 -13.18
N TYR A 150 6.32 14.24 -12.29
CA TYR A 150 7.67 14.70 -12.58
C TYR A 150 8.66 13.96 -11.70
N ALA A 151 9.73 13.46 -12.32
CA ALA A 151 10.78 12.70 -11.65
C ALA A 151 12.15 13.32 -11.94
N LEU A 152 12.93 13.47 -10.89
CA LEU A 152 14.34 13.84 -10.90
C LEU A 152 15.07 12.76 -10.10
N PHE A 153 16.37 12.56 -10.31
CA PHE A 153 17.19 11.63 -9.55
C PHE A 153 18.52 12.30 -9.21
N LYS A 154 18.89 12.31 -7.94
CA LYS A 154 20.15 12.82 -7.40
C LYS A 154 20.82 11.76 -6.58
N PHE A 155 22.08 11.48 -6.84
CA PHE A 155 22.81 10.49 -6.08
C PHE A 155 23.07 10.96 -4.64
N SER A 156 23.01 10.01 -3.71
CA SER A 156 23.27 10.24 -2.29
C SER A 156 24.51 9.46 -1.87
N GLU A 157 25.66 10.15 -1.78
CA GLU A 157 26.92 9.52 -1.33
C GLU A 157 26.77 8.96 0.10
N GLU A 158 26.16 9.73 1.01
CA GLU A 158 25.97 9.33 2.41
C GLU A 158 25.18 8.02 2.53
N ARG A 159 24.09 7.90 1.75
CA ARG A 159 23.21 6.73 1.79
C ARG A 159 23.74 5.53 1.01
N SER A 160 24.66 5.74 0.07
CA SER A 160 25.33 4.67 -0.68
C SER A 160 26.56 4.12 0.05
N GLY A 161 26.91 4.68 1.21
CA GLY A 161 28.03 4.21 2.03
C GLY A 161 29.38 4.44 1.35
N SER A 162 30.10 3.37 1.03
CA SER A 162 31.39 3.45 0.33
C SER A 162 31.26 3.44 -1.20
N LEU A 163 30.06 3.19 -1.73
CA LEU A 163 29.82 3.09 -3.16
C LEU A 163 29.75 4.47 -3.81
N LYS A 164 30.28 4.59 -5.02
CA LYS A 164 30.37 5.81 -5.81
C LYS A 164 29.74 5.60 -7.18
N GLU A 165 29.16 6.64 -7.76
CA GLU A 165 28.63 6.56 -9.12
C GLU A 165 29.68 6.30 -10.22
N ASP A 166 30.96 6.54 -9.89
CA ASP A 166 32.11 6.19 -10.72
C ASP A 166 32.56 4.73 -10.57
N ASP A 167 31.92 3.94 -9.69
CA ASP A 167 32.19 2.51 -9.58
C ASP A 167 31.88 1.80 -10.90
N VAL A 168 32.72 0.82 -11.23
CA VAL A 168 32.62 0.07 -12.48
C VAL A 168 31.96 -1.27 -12.21
N VAL A 169 30.95 -1.59 -13.00
CA VAL A 169 30.24 -2.87 -12.95
C VAL A 169 30.20 -3.51 -14.34
N THR A 170 30.24 -4.84 -14.38
CA THR A 170 30.07 -5.63 -15.60
C THR A 170 28.68 -6.25 -15.61
N ILE A 171 27.80 -5.77 -16.51
CA ILE A 171 26.41 -6.22 -16.65
C ILE A 171 26.16 -6.77 -18.04
N LEU A 172 25.08 -7.52 -18.23
CA LEU A 172 24.65 -7.93 -19.56
C LEU A 172 24.35 -6.68 -20.41
N HIS A 173 24.90 -6.60 -21.62
CA HIS A 173 24.80 -5.39 -22.45
C HIS A 173 23.34 -5.16 -22.88
N PRO A 174 22.62 -4.18 -22.28
CA PRO A 174 21.17 -4.08 -22.42
C PRO A 174 20.76 -3.73 -23.86
N LEU A 175 21.53 -2.86 -24.52
CA LEU A 175 21.26 -2.41 -25.87
C LEU A 175 21.52 -3.49 -26.93
N ILE A 176 22.67 -4.19 -26.91
CA ILE A 176 22.96 -5.28 -27.85
C ILE A 176 21.91 -6.38 -27.73
N ILE A 177 21.69 -6.88 -26.51
CA ILE A 177 20.72 -7.96 -26.29
C ILE A 177 19.30 -7.51 -26.59
N GLY A 178 18.94 -6.28 -26.20
CA GLY A 178 17.65 -5.67 -26.53
C GLY A 178 17.39 -5.61 -28.04
N MET A 179 18.36 -5.12 -28.82
CA MET A 179 18.25 -5.06 -30.29
C MET A 179 18.14 -6.45 -30.91
N VAL A 180 18.97 -7.40 -30.49
CA VAL A 180 18.93 -8.77 -31.01
C VAL A 180 17.58 -9.42 -30.71
N ASN A 181 17.13 -9.38 -29.46
CA ASN A 181 15.85 -9.97 -29.05
C ASN A 181 14.65 -9.32 -29.76
N GLN A 182 14.69 -8.00 -29.96
CA GLN A 182 13.68 -7.28 -30.73
C GLN A 182 13.62 -7.80 -32.17
N VAL A 183 14.77 -7.93 -32.84
CA VAL A 183 14.84 -8.37 -34.24
C VAL A 183 14.53 -9.86 -34.38
N VAL A 184 14.92 -10.70 -33.42
CA VAL A 184 14.49 -12.11 -33.36
C VAL A 184 12.97 -12.20 -33.33
N ARG A 185 12.30 -11.35 -32.53
CA ARG A 185 10.85 -11.38 -32.39
C ARG A 185 10.12 -10.80 -33.60
N ASP A 186 10.54 -9.64 -34.06
CA ASP A 186 9.75 -8.83 -35.00
C ASP A 186 10.21 -8.96 -36.46
N SER A 187 11.49 -9.28 -36.70
CA SER A 187 12.06 -9.32 -38.06
C SER A 187 13.30 -10.24 -38.18
N PRO A 188 13.18 -11.56 -37.92
CA PRO A 188 14.32 -12.49 -37.94
C PRO A 188 15.23 -12.46 -39.18
N PRO A 189 14.75 -12.16 -40.40
CA PRO A 189 15.61 -12.03 -41.58
C PRO A 189 16.68 -10.93 -41.47
N LEU A 190 16.46 -9.90 -40.64
CA LEU A 190 17.38 -8.76 -40.48
C LEU A 190 18.55 -9.01 -39.51
N LEU A 191 18.61 -10.18 -38.85
CA LEU A 191 19.65 -10.48 -37.87
C LEU A 191 21.08 -10.39 -38.42
N SER A 192 21.29 -10.70 -39.70
CA SER A 192 22.61 -10.57 -40.34
C SER A 192 23.05 -9.11 -40.48
N ILE A 193 22.10 -8.19 -40.68
CA ILE A 193 22.34 -6.73 -40.70
C ILE A 193 22.70 -6.27 -39.30
N VAL A 194 21.94 -6.70 -38.29
CA VAL A 194 22.22 -6.39 -36.88
C VAL A 194 23.59 -6.89 -36.46
N ASN A 195 23.97 -8.12 -36.82
CA ASN A 195 25.29 -8.66 -36.50
C ASN A 195 26.43 -7.80 -37.06
N LYS A 196 26.30 -7.35 -38.32
CA LYS A 196 27.26 -6.43 -38.94
C LYS A 196 27.26 -5.07 -38.25
N ALA A 197 26.09 -4.55 -37.89
CA ALA A 197 25.95 -3.27 -37.22
C ALA A 197 26.61 -3.29 -35.82
N ILE A 198 26.46 -4.37 -35.04
CA ILE A 198 27.03 -4.47 -33.69
C ILE A 198 28.54 -4.19 -33.72
N GLY A 199 29.30 -4.80 -34.64
CA GLY A 199 30.74 -4.57 -34.74
C GLY A 199 31.15 -3.15 -35.18
N LEU A 200 30.25 -2.42 -35.85
CA LEU A 200 30.48 -1.03 -36.27
C LEU A 200 30.10 -0.03 -35.16
N LEU A 201 28.99 -0.30 -34.46
CA LEU A 201 28.43 0.57 -33.42
C LEU A 201 29.21 0.49 -32.11
N PHE A 202 29.77 -0.69 -31.81
CA PHE A 202 30.56 -0.96 -30.60
C PHE A 202 31.94 -1.51 -31.00
N PRO A 203 32.87 -0.64 -31.40
CA PRO A 203 34.25 -1.06 -31.67
C PRO A 203 34.83 -1.74 -30.44
N HIS A 204 35.60 -2.82 -30.64
CA HIS A 204 36.25 -3.60 -29.57
C HIS A 204 35.30 -4.39 -28.65
N ILE A 205 34.05 -4.66 -29.06
CA ILE A 205 33.17 -5.55 -28.30
C ILE A 205 33.63 -7.01 -28.41
N GLU A 206 33.97 -7.63 -27.26
CA GLU A 206 34.46 -9.01 -27.19
C GLU A 206 33.42 -10.01 -26.67
N SER A 207 32.40 -9.52 -25.95
CA SER A 207 31.39 -10.36 -25.32
C SER A 207 30.01 -9.71 -25.33
N ILE A 208 28.99 -10.45 -24.88
CA ILE A 208 27.64 -9.92 -24.65
C ILE A 208 27.53 -8.99 -23.42
N TYR A 209 28.64 -8.72 -22.73
CA TYR A 209 28.68 -7.92 -21.51
C TYR A 209 29.19 -6.50 -21.74
N LEU A 210 28.73 -5.58 -20.90
CA LEU A 210 29.14 -4.19 -20.83
C LEU A 210 29.82 -3.96 -19.50
N THR A 211 31.05 -3.43 -19.53
CA THR A 211 31.75 -2.95 -18.34
C THR A 211 31.82 -1.43 -18.41
N ALA A 212 31.13 -0.74 -17.51
CA ALA A 212 31.03 0.71 -17.50
C ALA A 212 30.75 1.25 -16.11
N LYS A 213 30.83 2.58 -15.96
CA LYS A 213 30.51 3.23 -14.69
C LYS A 213 29.02 3.21 -14.41
N VAL A 214 28.65 3.18 -13.13
CA VAL A 214 27.25 3.18 -12.70
C VAL A 214 26.48 4.39 -13.22
N LYS A 215 27.06 5.61 -13.15
CA LYS A 215 26.41 6.81 -13.73
C LYS A 215 26.21 6.73 -15.23
N GLU A 216 27.11 6.11 -15.97
CA GLU A 216 27.00 5.97 -17.43
C GLU A 216 25.87 5.01 -17.79
N ILE A 217 25.76 3.89 -17.07
CA ILE A 217 24.70 2.90 -17.24
C ILE A 217 23.33 3.51 -16.91
N LEU A 218 23.23 4.25 -15.79
CA LEU A 218 21.95 4.76 -15.30
C LEU A 218 21.53 6.08 -15.95
N PHE A 219 22.43 7.05 -16.14
CA PHE A 219 22.06 8.43 -16.48
C PHE A 219 22.85 9.03 -17.65
N ASP A 220 24.18 9.10 -17.56
CA ASP A 220 25.02 9.86 -18.51
C ASP A 220 24.98 9.25 -19.91
N GLY A 221 24.93 7.91 -19.98
CA GLY A 221 24.75 7.14 -21.19
C GLY A 221 26.03 6.53 -21.74
N ILE A 222 25.87 5.34 -22.28
CA ILE A 222 26.87 4.57 -23.00
C ILE A 222 26.88 5.02 -24.45
N SER A 223 28.07 5.33 -24.97
CA SER A 223 28.25 5.80 -26.34
C SER A 223 27.96 4.73 -27.38
N ILE A 224 27.24 5.11 -28.43
CA ILE A 224 26.96 4.31 -29.61
C ILE A 224 27.54 5.06 -30.81
N ASN A 225 28.42 4.40 -31.56
CA ASN A 225 29.07 5.01 -32.71
C ASN A 225 28.13 5.06 -33.93
N CYS A 226 27.30 6.08 -34.01
CA CYS A 226 26.36 6.29 -35.12
C CYS A 226 26.93 7.13 -36.28
N LYS A 227 28.19 7.57 -36.20
CA LYS A 227 28.89 8.36 -37.22
C LYS A 227 29.27 7.54 -38.47
N VAL A 228 29.25 6.23 -38.35
CA VAL A 228 29.62 5.30 -39.42
C VAL A 228 28.73 5.45 -40.65
N SER A 229 29.35 5.36 -41.83
CA SER A 229 28.70 5.64 -43.11
C SER A 229 27.89 4.45 -43.66
N GLU A 230 28.19 3.27 -43.14
CA GLU A 230 27.76 1.96 -43.59
C GLU A 230 26.27 1.73 -43.32
N PHE A 231 25.57 1.21 -44.33
CA PHE A 231 24.13 0.99 -44.27
C PHE A 231 23.65 0.22 -43.03
N PRO A 232 24.28 -0.91 -42.61
CA PRO A 232 23.79 -1.67 -41.45
C PRO A 232 23.71 -0.83 -40.18
N ALA A 233 24.74 -0.04 -39.88
CA ALA A 233 24.79 0.77 -38.68
C ALA A 233 23.86 1.98 -38.77
N LYS A 234 23.78 2.65 -39.92
CA LYS A 234 22.81 3.75 -40.15
C LYS A 234 21.37 3.31 -39.96
N ALA A 235 21.01 2.13 -40.49
CA ALA A 235 19.67 1.57 -40.33
C ALA A 235 19.34 1.32 -38.86
N VAL A 236 20.28 0.76 -38.09
CA VAL A 236 20.11 0.56 -36.65
C VAL A 236 19.99 1.90 -35.91
N CYS A 237 20.88 2.86 -36.15
CA CYS A 237 20.82 4.18 -35.50
C CYS A 237 19.51 4.93 -35.79
N THR A 238 18.98 4.84 -37.02
CA THR A 238 17.67 5.42 -37.37
C THR A 238 16.55 4.76 -36.56
N GLN A 239 16.57 3.44 -36.41
CA GLN A 239 15.60 2.74 -35.57
C GLN A 239 15.73 3.09 -34.09
N LEU A 240 16.96 3.18 -33.56
CA LEU A 240 17.21 3.59 -32.18
C LEU A 240 16.63 4.97 -31.88
N LYS A 241 16.88 5.96 -32.76
CA LYS A 241 16.33 7.31 -32.65
C LYS A 241 14.79 7.32 -32.69
N SER A 242 14.18 6.43 -33.47
CA SER A 242 12.72 6.33 -33.56
C SER A 242 12.08 5.59 -32.39
N LYS A 243 12.78 4.62 -31.79
CA LYS A 243 12.21 3.67 -30.83
C LYS A 243 12.54 3.99 -29.38
N ILE A 244 13.60 4.75 -29.11
CA ILE A 244 14.05 5.12 -27.77
C ILE A 244 13.76 6.60 -27.55
N PRO A 245 12.63 6.96 -26.90
CA PRO A 245 12.34 8.33 -26.53
C PRO A 245 13.43 8.86 -25.59
N GLY A 246 13.83 10.12 -25.77
CA GLY A 246 14.82 10.77 -24.90
C GLY A 246 16.27 10.29 -25.08
N LEU A 247 16.56 9.55 -26.16
CA LEU A 247 17.94 9.21 -26.52
C LEU A 247 18.74 10.49 -26.79
N LYS A 248 19.79 10.72 -26.00
CA LYS A 248 20.66 11.89 -26.15
C LYS A 248 21.59 11.71 -27.34
N VAL A 249 21.81 12.79 -28.07
CA VAL A 249 22.75 12.83 -29.20
C VAL A 249 23.74 13.95 -28.92
N THR A 250 25.03 13.65 -28.95
CA THR A 250 26.08 14.66 -28.78
C THR A 250 26.26 15.48 -30.06
N GLU A 251 27.00 16.59 -29.97
CA GLU A 251 27.36 17.41 -31.13
C GLU A 251 28.12 16.61 -32.21
N ASP A 252 28.83 15.56 -31.81
CA ASP A 252 29.58 14.65 -32.68
C ASP A 252 28.74 13.50 -33.28
N GLU A 253 27.42 13.59 -33.24
CA GLU A 253 26.47 12.54 -33.66
C GLU A 253 26.61 11.20 -32.93
N LEU A 254 27.22 11.19 -31.73
CA LEU A 254 27.26 10.01 -30.87
C LEU A 254 25.95 9.90 -30.10
N PHE A 255 25.35 8.72 -30.13
CA PHE A 255 24.11 8.48 -29.38
C PHE A 255 24.50 7.96 -28.00
N LEU A 256 23.84 8.46 -26.95
CA LEU A 256 24.09 8.07 -25.57
C LEU A 256 22.88 7.31 -25.04
N PHE A 257 23.07 6.03 -24.73
CA PHE A 257 22.02 5.18 -24.16
C PHE A 257 22.22 5.00 -22.66
N SER A 258 21.20 5.34 -21.88
CA SER A 258 21.13 5.06 -20.44
C SER A 258 19.76 4.51 -20.05
N ILE A 259 19.71 3.79 -18.92
CA ILE A 259 18.51 3.08 -18.46
C ILE A 259 17.49 4.05 -17.85
N LEU A 260 17.94 4.99 -17.00
CA LEU A 260 17.10 5.95 -16.28
C LEU A 260 17.25 7.39 -16.78
N GLY A 261 18.25 7.68 -17.61
CA GLY A 261 18.48 9.01 -18.17
C GLY A 261 17.25 9.61 -18.87
N PRO A 262 16.49 8.88 -19.71
CA PRO A 262 15.26 9.39 -20.32
C PRO A 262 14.13 9.71 -19.34
N ARG A 263 14.22 9.26 -18.08
CA ARG A 263 13.24 9.56 -17.02
C ARG A 263 13.73 10.68 -16.10
N ASN A 264 15.01 11.01 -16.13
CA ASN A 264 15.61 11.99 -15.24
C ASN A 264 15.27 13.40 -15.70
N ASP A 265 14.69 14.21 -14.80
CA ASP A 265 14.24 15.57 -15.09
C ASP A 265 13.20 15.61 -16.21
N THR A 266 12.22 14.69 -16.17
CA THR A 266 11.20 14.58 -17.22
C THR A 266 9.79 14.55 -16.67
N VAL A 267 8.87 15.06 -17.49
CA VAL A 267 7.43 15.03 -17.24
C VAL A 267 6.85 13.75 -17.86
N GLY A 268 6.20 12.95 -17.03
CA GLY A 268 5.54 11.72 -17.44
C GLY A 268 4.16 11.95 -18.06
N LYS A 269 3.50 10.82 -18.36
CA LYS A 269 2.16 10.79 -18.99
C LYS A 269 1.11 11.47 -18.12
N ARG A 270 0.10 12.05 -18.76
CA ARG A 270 -0.97 12.78 -18.06
C ARG A 270 -1.96 11.80 -17.45
N VAL A 271 -2.12 11.85 -16.13
CA VAL A 271 -2.94 10.91 -15.35
C VAL A 271 -4.17 11.63 -14.82
N LYS A 272 -5.36 11.05 -15.03
CA LYS A 272 -6.61 11.51 -14.42
C LYS A 272 -7.05 10.50 -13.36
N VAL A 273 -7.27 10.96 -12.13
CA VAL A 273 -7.70 10.15 -10.99
C VAL A 273 -8.96 10.72 -10.35
N SER A 274 -9.75 9.88 -9.68
CA SER A 274 -10.87 10.35 -8.87
C SER A 274 -10.39 10.95 -7.54
N ARG A 275 -11.02 12.05 -7.11
CA ARG A 275 -10.69 12.75 -5.85
C ARG A 275 -11.34 12.11 -4.62
N GLY A 276 -12.28 11.17 -4.82
CA GLY A 276 -12.96 10.45 -3.74
C GLY A 276 -13.88 11.31 -2.87
N ILE A 277 -14.39 12.45 -3.36
CA ILE A 277 -15.29 13.34 -2.62
C ILE A 277 -16.72 12.80 -2.62
N SER A 278 -17.20 12.42 -3.80
CA SER A 278 -18.52 11.85 -4.03
C SER A 278 -18.63 10.43 -3.45
N ASN A 279 -17.58 9.63 -3.64
CA ASN A 279 -17.48 8.29 -3.11
C ASN A 279 -16.03 8.01 -2.67
N SER A 280 -15.82 7.90 -1.36
CA SER A 280 -14.52 7.60 -0.77
C SER A 280 -13.88 6.30 -1.29
N ARG A 281 -14.66 5.33 -1.76
CA ARG A 281 -14.14 4.08 -2.36
C ARG A 281 -13.45 4.29 -3.70
N ASN A 282 -13.71 5.41 -4.37
CA ASN A 282 -13.08 5.76 -5.64
C ASN A 282 -11.82 6.63 -5.46
N LEU A 283 -11.46 7.00 -4.23
CA LEU A 283 -10.28 7.83 -3.97
C LEU A 283 -9.03 7.29 -4.67
N GLY A 284 -8.40 8.13 -5.49
CA GLY A 284 -7.17 7.80 -6.22
C GLY A 284 -7.36 6.88 -7.42
N LYS A 285 -8.58 6.37 -7.67
CA LYS A 285 -8.84 5.44 -8.78
C LYS A 285 -8.41 6.07 -10.10
N VAL A 286 -7.59 5.37 -10.88
CA VAL A 286 -7.16 5.82 -12.21
C VAL A 286 -8.34 5.75 -13.17
N LEU A 287 -8.64 6.88 -13.81
CA LEU A 287 -9.73 7.02 -14.77
C LEU A 287 -9.18 7.07 -16.19
N GLU A 288 -8.13 7.85 -16.43
CA GLU A 288 -7.53 8.04 -17.76
C GLU A 288 -6.01 8.17 -17.68
N ILE A 289 -5.33 7.67 -18.72
CA ILE A 289 -3.90 7.89 -18.99
C ILE A 289 -3.80 8.43 -20.41
N ASP A 290 -3.21 9.61 -20.58
CA ASP A 290 -3.12 10.35 -21.86
C ASP A 290 -4.48 10.42 -22.59
N GLY A 291 -5.54 10.71 -21.84
CA GLY A 291 -6.92 10.81 -22.36
C GLY A 291 -7.59 9.48 -22.73
N LYS A 292 -6.92 8.34 -22.55
CA LYS A 292 -7.50 7.01 -22.79
C LYS A 292 -8.05 6.44 -21.48
N ARG A 293 -9.25 5.84 -21.53
CA ARG A 293 -9.92 5.19 -20.37
C ARG A 293 -9.53 3.73 -20.15
N GLN A 294 -8.87 3.14 -21.14
CA GLN A 294 -8.34 1.78 -21.08
C GLN A 294 -7.13 1.69 -22.02
N LEU A 295 -6.31 0.67 -21.80
CA LEU A 295 -5.23 0.32 -22.68
C LEU A 295 -5.73 -0.42 -23.94
N SER A 296 -4.82 -0.60 -24.89
CA SER A 296 -5.03 -1.40 -26.10
C SER A 296 -3.83 -2.30 -26.36
N LEU A 297 -3.17 -2.77 -25.28
CA LEU A 297 -1.90 -3.50 -25.33
C LEU A 297 -2.07 -5.00 -25.12
N TRP A 298 -2.99 -5.39 -24.23
CA TRP A 298 -3.15 -6.77 -23.78
C TRP A 298 -4.26 -7.50 -24.54
N GLY A 299 -4.27 -8.83 -24.48
CA GLY A 299 -5.18 -9.65 -25.28
C GLY A 299 -6.67 -9.54 -24.93
N THR A 300 -7.02 -8.99 -23.77
CA THR A 300 -8.40 -8.91 -23.28
C THR A 300 -8.72 -7.53 -22.73
N GLN A 301 -10.01 -7.17 -22.71
CA GLN A 301 -10.46 -5.90 -22.13
C GLN A 301 -10.15 -5.80 -20.62
N ASP A 302 -10.28 -6.90 -19.88
CA ASP A 302 -10.04 -6.92 -18.43
C ASP A 302 -8.60 -6.52 -18.06
N CYS A 303 -7.62 -6.96 -18.84
CA CYS A 303 -6.21 -6.66 -18.60
C CYS A 303 -5.81 -5.27 -19.10
N ASN A 304 -6.59 -4.72 -20.02
CA ASN A 304 -6.46 -3.36 -20.50
C ASN A 304 -7.19 -2.33 -19.62
N THR A 305 -8.08 -2.76 -18.72
CA THR A 305 -8.84 -1.89 -17.84
C THR A 305 -7.96 -1.41 -16.68
N PHE A 306 -8.02 -0.11 -16.38
CA PHE A 306 -7.39 0.45 -15.18
C PHE A 306 -8.17 0.01 -13.93
N LYS A 307 -7.52 -0.79 -13.08
CA LYS A 307 -8.06 -1.25 -11.80
C LYS A 307 -7.21 -0.66 -10.68
N GLY A 308 -7.88 -0.06 -9.70
CA GLY A 308 -7.22 0.53 -8.54
C GLY A 308 -6.69 1.95 -8.76
N THR A 309 -5.74 2.34 -7.92
CA THR A 309 -5.21 3.71 -7.86
C THR A 309 -3.89 3.90 -8.60
N ASP A 310 -3.29 5.08 -8.54
CA ASP A 310 -1.95 5.37 -9.07
C ASP A 310 -0.81 4.79 -8.20
N GLY A 311 -1.13 4.07 -7.13
CA GLY A 311 -0.15 3.47 -6.22
C GLY A 311 0.48 4.44 -5.22
N TRP A 312 -0.06 5.67 -5.08
CA TRP A 312 0.39 6.69 -4.11
C TRP A 312 -0.66 7.01 -3.04
N ILE A 313 -1.95 6.84 -3.36
CA ILE A 313 -3.06 7.00 -2.42
C ILE A 313 -4.05 5.84 -2.59
N PHE A 314 -4.75 5.47 -1.53
CA PHE A 314 -5.69 4.35 -1.53
C PHE A 314 -7.00 4.73 -0.82
N PRO A 315 -8.14 4.11 -1.19
CA PRO A 315 -9.40 4.33 -0.50
C PRO A 315 -9.33 4.01 0.99
N PRO A 316 -9.95 4.81 1.88
CA PRO A 316 -9.94 4.57 3.32
C PRO A 316 -10.84 3.38 3.69
N LEU A 317 -10.75 2.95 4.96
CA LEU A 317 -11.56 1.87 5.53
C LEU A 317 -11.36 0.55 4.78
N LEU A 318 -10.10 0.13 4.68
CA LEU A 318 -9.71 -1.09 3.96
C LEU A 318 -10.50 -2.29 4.48
N ASN A 319 -10.78 -3.22 3.58
CA ASN A 319 -11.25 -4.57 3.91
C ASN A 319 -10.16 -5.56 3.47
N PRO A 320 -9.75 -6.54 4.31
CA PRO A 320 -8.69 -7.48 3.95
C PRO A 320 -9.00 -8.26 2.66
N GLU A 321 -10.25 -8.67 2.50
CA GLU A 321 -10.72 -9.50 1.38
C GLU A 321 -10.70 -8.78 0.02
N GLU A 322 -10.78 -7.45 0.01
CA GLU A 322 -10.81 -6.66 -1.23
C GLU A 322 -9.40 -6.54 -1.86
N GLY A 323 -8.34 -6.76 -1.07
CA GLY A 323 -6.97 -6.50 -1.47
C GLY A 323 -6.72 -5.01 -1.77
N ILE A 324 -5.55 -4.70 -2.32
CA ILE A 324 -5.20 -3.34 -2.74
C ILE A 324 -4.78 -3.37 -4.20
N TRP A 325 -5.43 -2.57 -5.03
CA TRP A 325 -5.13 -2.51 -6.46
C TRP A 325 -4.48 -1.19 -6.83
N SER A 326 -3.47 -1.25 -7.69
CA SER A 326 -2.84 -0.09 -8.30
C SER A 326 -2.50 -0.36 -9.76
N TYR A 327 -2.65 0.66 -10.60
CA TYR A 327 -2.14 0.68 -11.95
C TYR A 327 -0.70 1.19 -11.97
N SER A 328 0.22 0.40 -12.52
CA SER A 328 1.60 0.81 -12.76
C SER A 328 1.73 1.30 -14.19
N THR A 329 2.12 2.57 -14.36
CA THR A 329 2.45 3.14 -15.67
C THR A 329 3.66 2.48 -16.32
N ASP A 330 4.58 1.97 -15.50
CA ASP A 330 5.83 1.35 -15.93
C ASP A 330 5.64 -0.09 -16.41
N LEU A 331 4.69 -0.81 -15.82
CA LEU A 331 4.33 -2.15 -16.25
C LEU A 331 3.16 -2.17 -17.26
N CYS A 332 2.52 -1.02 -17.48
CA CYS A 332 1.30 -0.88 -18.26
C CYS A 332 0.21 -1.88 -17.84
N ARG A 333 0.09 -2.22 -16.55
CA ARG A 333 -0.96 -3.11 -16.04
C ARG A 333 -1.36 -2.76 -14.62
N SER A 334 -2.54 -3.25 -14.24
CA SER A 334 -3.00 -3.23 -12.86
C SER A 334 -2.40 -4.42 -12.10
N ILE A 335 -2.04 -4.17 -10.84
CA ILE A 335 -1.43 -5.15 -9.94
C ILE A 335 -2.18 -5.10 -8.62
N GLY A 336 -2.54 -6.30 -8.13
CA GLY A 336 -3.23 -6.48 -6.87
C GLY A 336 -2.26 -6.97 -5.80
N ALA A 337 -2.30 -6.33 -4.63
CA ALA A 337 -1.65 -6.79 -3.43
C ALA A 337 -2.64 -7.58 -2.58
N ARG A 338 -2.24 -8.78 -2.18
CA ARG A 338 -3.05 -9.67 -1.34
C ARG A 338 -2.76 -9.40 0.13
N TYR A 339 -3.81 -9.40 0.95
CA TYR A 339 -3.66 -9.37 2.40
C TYR A 339 -2.92 -10.62 2.87
N VAL A 340 -2.07 -10.46 3.88
CA VAL A 340 -1.32 -11.53 4.53
C VAL A 340 -1.75 -11.67 5.97
N GLU A 341 -1.56 -10.61 6.76
CA GLU A 341 -1.78 -10.62 8.21
C GLU A 341 -1.92 -9.21 8.76
N ASP A 342 -2.48 -9.12 9.98
CA ASP A 342 -2.39 -7.93 10.82
C ASP A 342 -1.03 -7.93 11.51
N ALA A 343 -0.38 -6.75 11.56
CA ALA A 343 0.93 -6.58 12.16
C ALA A 343 1.00 -5.26 12.97
N VAL A 344 2.10 -5.08 13.69
CA VAL A 344 2.39 -3.82 14.39
C VAL A 344 3.73 -3.28 13.90
N VAL A 345 3.69 -2.12 13.24
CA VAL A 345 4.89 -1.44 12.73
C VAL A 345 4.96 -0.05 13.35
N LYS A 346 6.09 0.27 13.97
CA LYS A 346 6.33 1.56 14.66
C LYS A 346 5.21 1.94 15.65
N GLY A 347 4.65 0.94 16.34
CA GLY A 347 3.57 1.12 17.32
C GLY A 347 2.18 1.37 16.73
N VAL A 348 2.02 1.24 15.42
CA VAL A 348 0.74 1.37 14.70
C VAL A 348 0.25 -0.02 14.27
N ASN A 349 -1.03 -0.30 14.52
CA ASN A 349 -1.67 -1.49 13.99
C ASN A 349 -1.88 -1.32 12.49
N VAL A 350 -1.33 -2.24 11.70
CA VAL A 350 -1.31 -2.19 10.24
C VAL A 350 -1.74 -3.52 9.66
N ARG A 351 -2.11 -3.49 8.40
CA ARG A 351 -2.34 -4.68 7.57
C ARG A 351 -1.19 -4.83 6.60
N ARG A 352 -0.59 -6.00 6.60
CA ARG A 352 0.47 -6.38 5.67
C ARG A 352 -0.15 -6.92 4.38
N TYR A 353 0.26 -6.34 3.27
CA TYR A 353 -0.08 -6.78 1.93
C TYR A 353 1.19 -7.16 1.17
N GLU A 354 1.08 -8.15 0.29
CA GLU A 354 2.17 -8.59 -0.57
C GLU A 354 1.74 -8.64 -2.03
N VAL A 355 2.68 -8.41 -2.93
CA VAL A 355 2.45 -8.49 -4.38
C VAL A 355 3.26 -9.65 -4.97
N ASP A 356 2.68 -10.33 -5.95
CA ASP A 356 3.40 -11.19 -6.89
C ASP A 356 3.21 -10.69 -8.33
N LEU A 357 3.99 -11.23 -9.27
CA LEU A 357 3.89 -10.88 -10.70
C LEU A 357 3.00 -11.85 -11.48
N GLY A 358 2.16 -12.62 -10.78
CA GLY A 358 1.19 -13.53 -11.37
C GLY A 358 1.76 -14.84 -11.93
N ASP A 359 0.85 -15.61 -12.54
CA ASP A 359 1.12 -16.92 -13.15
C ASP A 359 0.37 -17.05 -14.47
N MET A 360 1.01 -16.68 -15.57
CA MET A 360 0.39 -16.68 -16.89
C MET A 360 0.08 -18.08 -17.42
N GLU A 361 0.76 -19.13 -16.95
CA GLU A 361 0.52 -20.51 -17.39
C GLU A 361 -0.77 -21.07 -16.78
N HIS A 362 -0.96 -20.86 -15.47
CA HIS A 362 -2.02 -21.53 -14.72
C HIS A 362 -3.20 -20.61 -14.36
N ASN A 363 -2.99 -19.30 -14.21
CA ASN A 363 -4.06 -18.36 -13.88
C ASN A 363 -4.73 -17.81 -15.14
N ILE A 364 -6.01 -18.10 -15.33
CA ILE A 364 -6.81 -17.62 -16.47
C ILE A 364 -6.84 -16.09 -16.57
N GLN A 365 -6.80 -15.39 -15.43
CA GLN A 365 -6.82 -13.92 -15.39
C GLN A 365 -5.51 -13.30 -15.88
N ASP A 366 -4.39 -14.04 -15.76
CA ASP A 366 -3.07 -13.56 -16.20
C ASP A 366 -2.73 -13.97 -17.64
N LYS A 367 -3.49 -14.88 -18.27
CA LYS A 367 -3.23 -15.36 -19.64
C LYS A 367 -3.18 -14.25 -20.70
N CYS A 368 -3.89 -13.15 -20.47
CA CYS A 368 -3.88 -11.99 -21.35
C CYS A 368 -2.51 -11.28 -21.44
N TYR A 369 -1.62 -11.52 -20.48
CA TYR A 369 -0.27 -10.97 -20.40
C TYR A 369 0.77 -11.84 -21.09
N CYS A 370 0.39 -13.00 -21.62
CA CYS A 370 1.32 -13.86 -22.35
C CYS A 370 1.96 -13.11 -23.53
N PRO A 371 3.26 -13.34 -23.80
CA PRO A 371 3.95 -12.73 -24.94
C PRO A 371 3.20 -12.96 -26.26
N THR A 372 2.73 -14.20 -26.48
CA THR A 372 1.91 -14.58 -27.64
C THR A 372 0.64 -15.33 -27.20
N PRO A 373 -0.38 -15.47 -28.07
CA PRO A 373 -1.58 -16.25 -27.76
C PRO A 373 -1.32 -17.73 -27.44
N LYS A 374 -0.16 -18.28 -27.83
CA LYS A 374 0.17 -19.70 -27.67
C LYS A 374 1.31 -19.94 -26.69
N THR A 375 2.06 -18.91 -26.28
CA THR A 375 3.26 -19.05 -25.46
C THR A 375 3.22 -18.08 -24.29
N CYS A 376 3.27 -18.63 -23.08
CA CYS A 376 3.29 -17.89 -21.83
C CYS A 376 4.64 -18.09 -21.12
N LEU A 377 5.07 -17.09 -20.35
CA LEU A 377 6.19 -17.25 -19.43
C LEU A 377 5.73 -17.98 -18.18
N LYS A 378 6.67 -18.65 -17.50
CA LYS A 378 6.37 -19.35 -16.26
C LYS A 378 6.13 -18.36 -15.14
N ARG A 379 5.54 -18.85 -14.05
CA ARG A 379 5.16 -18.04 -12.88
C ARG A 379 6.27 -17.09 -12.42
N GLY A 380 5.86 -15.89 -12.01
CA GLY A 380 6.73 -14.89 -11.39
C GLY A 380 7.56 -14.06 -12.36
N VAL A 381 7.30 -14.17 -13.67
CA VAL A 381 7.95 -13.38 -14.72
C VAL A 381 6.89 -12.61 -15.53
N PHE A 382 7.14 -11.33 -15.77
CA PHE A 382 6.28 -10.47 -16.56
C PHE A 382 7.01 -9.88 -17.76
N ASP A 383 6.46 -10.06 -18.97
CA ASP A 383 7.00 -9.49 -20.20
C ASP A 383 6.58 -8.03 -20.39
N MET A 384 7.53 -7.10 -20.25
CA MET A 384 7.28 -5.66 -20.42
C MET A 384 7.44 -5.20 -21.88
N SER A 385 7.73 -6.09 -22.82
CA SER A 385 8.04 -5.75 -24.23
C SER A 385 7.00 -4.86 -24.88
N LYS A 386 5.71 -5.18 -24.68
CA LYS A 386 4.60 -4.41 -25.27
C LYS A 386 4.44 -3.03 -24.64
N CYS A 387 4.82 -2.88 -23.38
CA CYS A 387 4.73 -1.61 -22.65
C CYS A 387 5.90 -0.68 -22.97
N MET A 388 7.12 -1.21 -22.89
CA MET A 388 8.37 -0.44 -23.02
C MET A 388 8.89 -0.34 -24.45
N GLY A 389 8.39 -1.18 -25.36
CA GLY A 389 8.89 -1.28 -26.74
C GLY A 389 10.24 -1.99 -26.87
N VAL A 390 10.80 -2.49 -25.76
CA VAL A 390 12.08 -3.21 -25.67
C VAL A 390 11.92 -4.50 -24.86
N PRO A 391 12.63 -5.59 -25.20
CA PRO A 391 12.36 -6.94 -24.70
C PRO A 391 12.86 -7.23 -23.28
N ILE A 392 12.43 -6.42 -22.30
CA ILE A 392 12.80 -6.52 -20.88
C ILE A 392 11.72 -7.27 -20.10
N TYR A 393 12.14 -8.20 -19.23
CA TYR A 393 11.25 -8.96 -18.36
C TYR A 393 11.42 -8.56 -16.89
N ALA A 394 10.32 -8.32 -16.19
CA ALA A 394 10.29 -8.03 -14.77
C ALA A 394 10.10 -9.30 -13.93
N THR A 395 10.82 -9.38 -12.82
CA THR A 395 10.65 -10.39 -11.77
C THR A 395 10.70 -9.73 -10.39
N LEU A 396 10.37 -10.46 -9.33
CA LEU A 396 10.85 -10.05 -8.00
C LEU A 396 12.37 -10.26 -7.92
N PRO A 397 13.09 -9.50 -7.05
CA PRO A 397 14.52 -9.67 -6.87
C PRO A 397 14.93 -11.11 -6.53
N HIS A 398 16.07 -11.52 -7.06
CA HIS A 398 16.64 -12.86 -6.99
C HIS A 398 15.68 -13.98 -7.44
N PHE A 399 14.74 -13.66 -8.34
CA PHE A 399 13.69 -14.58 -8.77
C PHE A 399 12.82 -15.11 -7.62
N LEU A 400 12.63 -14.32 -6.56
CA LEU A 400 11.72 -14.66 -5.48
C LEU A 400 10.33 -15.00 -6.06
N ARG A 401 9.76 -16.15 -5.65
CA ARG A 401 8.45 -16.66 -6.11
C ARG A 401 8.32 -16.91 -7.63
N ALA A 402 9.42 -16.88 -8.38
CA ALA A 402 9.43 -17.33 -9.77
C ALA A 402 9.65 -18.85 -9.87
N ASP A 403 9.36 -19.43 -11.04
CA ASP A 403 9.65 -20.83 -11.31
C ASP A 403 11.16 -21.12 -11.12
N LYS A 404 11.48 -22.24 -10.46
CA LYS A 404 12.85 -22.62 -10.12
C LYS A 404 13.75 -22.78 -11.35
N ILE A 405 13.19 -23.00 -12.54
CA ILE A 405 13.98 -23.07 -13.78
C ILE A 405 14.85 -21.82 -13.98
N TYR A 406 14.32 -20.63 -13.68
CA TYR A 406 15.06 -19.37 -13.88
C TYR A 406 16.25 -19.25 -12.91
N SER A 407 16.05 -19.63 -11.65
CA SER A 407 17.14 -19.67 -10.65
C SER A 407 18.23 -20.70 -10.96
N LYS A 408 17.95 -21.71 -11.79
CA LYS A 408 18.94 -22.72 -12.21
C LYS A 408 19.77 -22.28 -13.41
N GLN A 409 19.32 -21.26 -14.15
CA GLN A 409 19.99 -20.73 -15.34
C GLN A 409 21.14 -19.76 -15.02
N VAL A 410 21.26 -19.33 -13.76
CA VAL A 410 22.31 -18.43 -13.27
C VAL A 410 22.77 -18.85 -11.87
N LYS A 411 23.98 -18.47 -11.46
CA LYS A 411 24.52 -18.70 -10.11
C LYS A 411 24.69 -17.37 -9.38
N GLY A 412 24.64 -17.41 -8.04
CA GLY A 412 24.87 -16.25 -7.18
C GLY A 412 23.61 -15.51 -6.72
N LEU A 413 22.43 -16.00 -7.08
CA LEU A 413 21.17 -15.47 -6.54
C LEU A 413 20.85 -16.09 -5.17
N SER A 414 20.36 -15.27 -4.24
CA SER A 414 19.94 -15.68 -2.90
C SER A 414 18.57 -15.08 -2.55
N PRO A 415 17.45 -15.67 -2.98
CA PRO A 415 16.12 -15.13 -2.71
C PRO A 415 15.76 -15.17 -1.22
N SER A 416 15.56 -14.00 -0.61
CA SER A 416 15.03 -13.80 0.73
C SER A 416 13.61 -13.23 0.66
N LEU A 417 12.70 -13.71 1.52
CA LEU A 417 11.34 -13.19 1.56
C LEU A 417 11.34 -11.73 2.05
N ASP A 418 12.01 -11.44 3.16
CA ASP A 418 11.96 -10.13 3.79
C ASP A 418 12.68 -9.05 2.97
N ASP A 419 13.75 -9.42 2.27
CA ASP A 419 14.56 -8.48 1.48
C ASP A 419 14.03 -8.25 0.07
N HIS A 420 13.29 -9.22 -0.51
CA HIS A 420 12.93 -9.17 -1.93
C HIS A 420 11.42 -9.15 -2.21
N ILE A 421 10.56 -9.37 -1.21
CA ILE A 421 9.13 -9.27 -1.45
C ILE A 421 8.69 -7.81 -1.57
N ILE A 422 7.75 -7.54 -2.47
CA ILE A 422 7.00 -6.28 -2.44
C ILE A 422 6.00 -6.38 -1.29
N ASN A 423 6.23 -5.61 -0.21
CA ASN A 423 5.33 -5.55 0.94
C ASN A 423 4.88 -4.12 1.21
N MET A 424 3.68 -4.01 1.78
CA MET A 424 3.07 -2.75 2.16
C MET A 424 2.32 -2.91 3.47
N TYR A 425 2.53 -1.98 4.38
CA TYR A 425 1.95 -1.94 5.71
C TYR A 425 1.03 -0.72 5.80
N PHE A 426 -0.27 -0.97 5.66
CA PHE A 426 -1.28 0.08 5.67
C PHE A 426 -2.02 0.14 6.99
N GLU A 427 -2.20 1.34 7.52
CA GLU A 427 -3.18 1.55 8.58
C GLU A 427 -4.59 1.38 7.99
N PRO A 428 -5.46 0.53 8.58
CA PRO A 428 -6.72 0.12 7.96
C PRO A 428 -7.79 1.22 7.85
N MET A 429 -7.80 2.24 8.70
CA MET A 429 -8.83 3.27 8.71
C MET A 429 -8.61 4.35 7.65
N THR A 430 -7.40 4.89 7.54
CA THR A 430 -7.04 5.97 6.61
C THR A 430 -6.33 5.48 5.37
N SER A 431 -5.91 4.20 5.33
CA SER A 431 -5.08 3.63 4.26
C SER A 431 -3.74 4.34 4.09
N SER A 432 -3.22 4.89 5.18
CA SER A 432 -1.91 5.53 5.19
C SER A 432 -0.81 4.45 5.20
N PRO A 433 0.16 4.50 4.26
CA PRO A 433 1.29 3.58 4.28
C PRO A 433 2.21 3.98 5.44
N ILE A 434 2.31 3.12 6.44
CA ILE A 434 3.30 3.28 7.52
C ILE A 434 4.68 2.89 7.00
N GLU A 435 4.72 1.84 6.18
CA GLU A 435 5.92 1.36 5.50
C GLU A 435 5.52 0.65 4.22
N ALA A 436 6.24 0.85 3.12
CA ALA A 436 5.99 0.17 1.86
C ALA A 436 7.25 0.12 1.01
N HIS A 437 7.56 -1.05 0.45
CA HIS A 437 8.73 -1.27 -0.40
C HIS A 437 8.29 -1.91 -1.71
N LYS A 438 8.37 -1.15 -2.79
CA LYS A 438 8.21 -1.64 -4.16
C LYS A 438 9.57 -2.14 -4.62
N ARG A 439 9.63 -3.35 -5.17
CA ARG A 439 10.87 -4.05 -5.53
C ARG A 439 10.70 -4.75 -6.85
N MET A 440 11.63 -4.53 -7.76
CA MET A 440 11.53 -5.10 -9.10
C MET A 440 12.90 -5.36 -9.70
N GLN A 441 13.08 -6.56 -10.23
CA GLN A 441 14.27 -6.97 -10.96
C GLN A 441 14.00 -6.96 -12.46
N PHE A 442 14.98 -6.48 -13.21
CA PHE A 442 14.93 -6.37 -14.66
C PHE A 442 15.90 -7.35 -15.29
N ASN A 443 15.40 -8.10 -16.26
CA ASN A 443 16.08 -9.22 -16.86
C ASN A 443 15.98 -9.16 -18.39
N LEU A 444 16.96 -9.73 -19.07
CA LEU A 444 16.90 -9.98 -20.52
C LEU A 444 17.08 -11.47 -20.79
N PRO A 445 16.24 -12.07 -21.66
CA PRO A 445 16.47 -13.44 -22.09
C PRO A 445 17.69 -13.49 -23.03
N ILE A 446 18.55 -14.48 -22.83
CA ILE A 446 19.66 -14.81 -23.72
C ILE A 446 19.54 -16.26 -24.16
N ALA A 447 19.87 -16.54 -25.41
CA ALA A 447 19.86 -17.89 -25.98
C ALA A 447 20.86 -17.99 -27.14
N PRO A 448 21.39 -19.18 -27.45
CA PRO A 448 22.24 -19.39 -28.61
C PRO A 448 21.59 -18.89 -29.90
N ASN A 449 22.33 -18.11 -30.69
CA ASN A 449 21.88 -17.62 -32.00
C ASN A 449 23.02 -17.69 -33.02
N SER A 450 22.89 -18.58 -34.01
CA SER A 450 23.92 -18.82 -35.03
C SER A 450 24.16 -17.65 -35.99
N LYS A 451 23.23 -16.69 -36.07
CA LYS A 451 23.35 -15.50 -36.93
C LYS A 451 24.03 -14.32 -36.22
N ILE A 452 24.21 -14.38 -34.91
CA ILE A 452 24.85 -13.34 -34.10
C ILE A 452 26.14 -13.91 -33.53
N THR A 453 27.30 -13.39 -33.95
CA THR A 453 28.61 -13.91 -33.58
C THR A 453 28.80 -13.97 -32.06
N LEU A 454 28.41 -12.91 -31.35
CA LEU A 454 28.48 -12.82 -29.89
C LEU A 454 27.52 -13.76 -29.15
N MET A 455 26.50 -14.33 -29.80
CA MET A 455 25.52 -15.20 -29.13
C MET A 455 25.60 -16.64 -29.64
N LYS A 456 26.63 -17.02 -30.39
CA LYS A 456 26.70 -18.35 -31.01
C LYS A 456 26.81 -19.49 -29.99
N ASN A 457 27.62 -19.30 -28.95
CA ASN A 457 28.03 -20.35 -28.01
C ASN A 457 27.53 -20.14 -26.57
N ILE A 458 26.72 -19.12 -26.31
CA ILE A 458 26.26 -18.78 -24.96
C ILE A 458 25.21 -19.78 -24.45
N SER A 459 25.07 -19.92 -23.14
CA SER A 459 23.97 -20.71 -22.55
C SER A 459 22.64 -19.94 -22.57
N GLU A 460 21.53 -20.66 -22.65
CA GLU A 460 20.19 -20.07 -22.49
C GLU A 460 19.94 -19.68 -21.02
N ALA A 461 19.50 -18.44 -20.78
CA ALA A 461 19.15 -17.94 -19.46
C ALA A 461 18.20 -16.75 -19.51
N LEU A 462 17.32 -16.62 -18.52
CA LEU A 462 16.76 -15.32 -18.15
C LEU A 462 17.80 -14.60 -17.28
N HIS A 463 18.55 -13.67 -17.87
CA HIS A 463 19.71 -13.07 -17.22
C HIS A 463 19.32 -11.77 -16.47
N PRO A 464 19.47 -11.72 -15.13
CA PRO A 464 19.29 -10.51 -14.34
C PRO A 464 20.33 -9.44 -14.68
N ILE A 465 19.94 -8.16 -14.68
CA ILE A 465 20.85 -7.04 -14.93
C ILE A 465 20.98 -6.19 -13.68
N PHE A 466 19.85 -5.75 -13.14
CA PHE A 466 19.76 -4.96 -11.92
C PHE A 466 18.36 -5.12 -11.32
N TRP A 467 18.20 -4.69 -10.07
CA TRP A 467 16.91 -4.52 -9.44
C TRP A 467 16.83 -3.19 -8.70
N ILE A 468 15.62 -2.70 -8.53
CA ILE A 468 15.31 -1.41 -7.92
C ILE A 468 14.41 -1.64 -6.71
N GLU A 469 14.68 -0.91 -5.64
CA GLU A 469 13.77 -0.69 -4.51
C GLU A 469 13.29 0.76 -4.50
N GLU A 470 11.98 0.94 -4.48
CA GLU A 470 11.30 2.20 -4.18
C GLU A 470 10.57 2.07 -2.84
N GLY A 471 11.11 2.70 -1.81
CA GLY A 471 10.66 2.54 -0.42
C GLY A 471 10.14 3.84 0.20
N ILE A 472 9.15 3.69 1.08
CA ILE A 472 8.71 4.72 2.03
C ILE A 472 8.64 4.09 3.42
N SER A 473 9.13 4.81 4.42
CA SER A 473 8.87 4.50 5.81
C SER A 473 8.53 5.78 6.54
N LEU A 474 7.34 5.82 7.10
CA LEU A 474 6.81 7.01 7.72
C LEU A 474 7.50 7.28 9.05
N GLU A 475 7.98 8.51 9.25
CA GLU A 475 8.68 8.93 10.46
C GLU A 475 8.27 10.35 10.91
N GLY A 476 8.83 10.79 12.03
CA GLY A 476 8.77 12.17 12.46
C GLY A 476 7.35 12.71 12.69
N PRO A 477 7.08 13.98 12.30
CA PRO A 477 5.79 14.64 12.54
C PRO A 477 4.60 13.92 11.89
N LEU A 478 4.77 13.28 10.73
CA LEU A 478 3.66 12.66 10.00
C LEU A 478 3.20 11.36 10.68
N LEU A 479 4.15 10.53 11.15
CA LEU A 479 3.82 9.38 11.99
C LEU A 479 3.16 9.80 13.31
N LYS A 480 3.62 10.90 13.93
CA LYS A 480 3.01 11.46 15.14
C LYS A 480 1.57 11.93 14.90
N LYS A 481 1.27 12.54 13.74
CA LYS A 481 -0.10 12.92 13.37
C LYS A 481 -1.03 11.70 13.32
N ILE A 482 -0.60 10.61 12.69
CA ILE A 482 -1.37 9.36 12.61
C ILE A 482 -1.58 8.75 14.01
N THR A 483 -0.51 8.61 14.78
CA THR A 483 -0.59 8.03 16.13
C THR A 483 -1.44 8.86 17.10
N ASN A 484 -1.43 10.18 16.99
CA ASN A 484 -2.29 11.08 17.78
C ASN A 484 -3.79 10.84 17.51
N ILE A 485 -4.18 10.51 16.27
CA ILE A 485 -5.58 10.16 15.96
C ILE A 485 -5.98 8.90 16.77
N PHE A 486 -5.11 7.89 16.84
CA PHE A 486 -5.38 6.69 17.63
C PHE A 486 -5.39 6.95 19.14
N LEU A 487 -4.58 7.89 19.61
CA LEU A 487 -4.63 8.34 21.01
C LEU A 487 -6.01 8.93 21.32
N VAL A 488 -6.51 9.84 20.48
CA VAL A 488 -7.84 10.43 20.65
C VAL A 488 -8.93 9.35 20.63
N ILE A 489 -8.89 8.41 19.69
CA ILE A 489 -9.85 7.30 19.63
C ILE A 489 -9.79 6.46 20.91
N ARG A 490 -8.59 6.19 21.45
CA ARG A 490 -8.42 5.46 22.71
C ARG A 490 -8.99 6.22 23.90
N VAL A 491 -8.75 7.53 23.99
CA VAL A 491 -9.31 8.39 25.05
C VAL A 491 -10.83 8.40 24.99
N VAL A 492 -11.43 8.55 23.80
CA VAL A 492 -12.89 8.51 23.64
C VAL A 492 -13.46 7.16 24.07
N LYS A 493 -12.80 6.05 23.74
CA LYS A 493 -13.19 4.71 24.22
C LYS A 493 -13.17 4.62 25.74
N ILE A 494 -12.20 5.21 26.42
CA ILE A 494 -12.12 5.24 27.89
C ILE A 494 -13.23 6.10 28.48
N ILE A 495 -13.42 7.33 27.96
CA ILE A 495 -14.49 8.24 28.39
C ILE A 495 -15.86 7.57 28.26
N ARG A 496 -16.08 6.82 27.18
CA ARG A 496 -17.31 6.05 26.96
C ARG A 496 -17.60 5.06 28.10
N TRP A 497 -16.59 4.32 28.57
CA TRP A 497 -16.75 3.38 29.68
C TRP A 497 -16.89 4.08 31.03
N LEU A 498 -16.12 5.14 31.26
CA LEU A 498 -16.23 5.96 32.47
C LEU A 498 -17.60 6.62 32.59
N GLY A 499 -18.19 7.08 31.50
CA GLY A 499 -19.54 7.66 31.47
C GLY A 499 -20.62 6.67 31.90
N ILE A 500 -20.51 5.41 31.47
CA ILE A 500 -21.42 4.32 31.91
C ILE A 500 -21.24 4.05 33.40
N LEU A 501 -20.00 3.88 33.86
CA LEU A 501 -19.70 3.63 35.28
C LEU A 501 -20.18 4.78 36.17
N PHE A 502 -20.02 6.02 35.72
CA PHE A 502 -20.48 7.20 36.43
C PHE A 502 -22.01 7.23 36.55
N GLY A 503 -22.73 6.94 35.46
CA GLY A 503 -24.19 6.82 35.49
C GLY A 503 -24.70 5.73 36.43
N ILE A 504 -24.06 4.55 36.42
CA ILE A 504 -24.38 3.44 37.35
C ILE A 504 -24.11 3.84 38.80
N SER A 505 -22.98 4.53 39.06
CA SER A 505 -22.59 4.97 40.40
C SER A 505 -23.59 5.96 41.00
N ILE A 506 -24.15 6.87 40.20
CA ILE A 506 -25.21 7.80 40.63
C ILE A 506 -26.47 7.04 41.02
N ILE A 507 -26.88 6.05 40.23
CA ILE A 507 -28.04 5.22 40.52
C ILE A 507 -27.81 4.41 41.81
N ALA A 508 -26.65 3.77 41.94
CA ALA A 508 -26.27 3.00 43.12
C ALA A 508 -26.24 3.86 44.39
N TYR A 509 -25.67 5.07 44.32
CA TYR A 509 -25.69 6.03 45.41
C TYR A 509 -27.12 6.44 45.80
N GLY A 510 -27.99 6.68 44.81
CA GLY A 510 -29.42 6.93 45.03
C GLY A 510 -30.10 5.79 45.80
N VAL A 511 -29.83 4.54 45.42
CA VAL A 511 -30.39 3.34 46.10
C VAL A 511 -29.84 3.17 47.52
N LEU A 512 -28.52 3.28 47.70
CA LEU A 512 -27.87 3.13 49.01
C LEU A 512 -28.26 4.22 50.01
N SER A 513 -28.37 5.47 49.55
CA SER A 513 -28.80 6.59 50.39
C SER A 513 -30.26 6.48 50.85
N HIS A 514 -31.11 5.80 50.06
CA HIS A 514 -32.45 5.44 50.49
C HIS A 514 -32.46 4.27 51.47
N ALA A 515 -31.68 3.21 51.23
CA ALA A 515 -31.57 2.07 52.12
C ALA A 515 -31.11 2.47 53.53
N LYS A 516 -30.15 3.41 53.64
CA LYS A 516 -29.69 3.96 54.93
C LYS A 516 -30.69 4.89 55.63
N LYS A 517 -31.72 5.39 54.93
CA LYS A 517 -32.73 6.31 55.48
C LYS A 517 -34.00 5.61 55.98
N GLN A 518 -34.13 4.29 55.84
CA GLN A 518 -35.21 3.55 56.49
C GLN A 518 -34.84 3.31 57.97
N PRO A 519 -35.57 3.85 58.96
CA PRO A 519 -35.35 3.49 60.36
C PRO A 519 -35.85 2.07 60.62
N ASP A 520 -35.09 1.27 61.37
CA ASP A 520 -35.49 -0.04 61.87
C ASP A 520 -36.88 0.05 62.54
N GLN A 521 -37.85 -0.74 62.06
CA GLN A 521 -39.12 -0.92 62.76
C GLN A 521 -38.85 -1.63 64.09
N LYS A 522 -38.78 -0.88 65.20
CA LYS A 522 -38.92 -1.47 66.54
C LYS A 522 -40.32 -2.08 66.68
N ILE A 523 -40.38 -3.40 66.76
CA ILE A 523 -41.58 -4.15 67.17
C ILE A 523 -41.86 -3.78 68.63
N LEU A 524 -43.01 -3.14 68.90
CA LEU A 524 -43.49 -2.86 70.26
C LEU A 524 -43.93 -4.18 70.93
N PRO A 525 -43.54 -4.49 72.18
CA PRO A 525 -44.05 -5.64 72.91
C PRO A 525 -45.54 -5.45 73.26
N LEU A 526 -46.31 -6.54 73.22
CA LEU A 526 -47.71 -6.62 73.66
C LEU A 526 -47.85 -6.18 75.13
N PRO A 527 -48.87 -5.38 75.50
CA PRO A 527 -49.16 -5.11 76.90
C PRO A 527 -49.71 -6.38 77.56
N GLN A 528 -48.95 -6.93 78.51
CA GLN A 528 -49.51 -7.71 79.60
C GLN A 528 -50.10 -6.70 80.58
N ASP A 529 -51.42 -6.76 80.80
CA ASP A 529 -52.07 -6.57 82.11
C ASP A 529 -53.58 -6.34 81.92
N ALA A 530 -54.38 -7.32 82.35
CA ALA A 530 -55.80 -7.14 82.64
C ALA A 530 -56.12 -7.87 83.96
N PRO A 531 -56.48 -7.17 85.04
CA PRO A 531 -57.05 -7.80 86.21
C PRO A 531 -58.55 -8.06 85.98
N LYS A 532 -58.96 -9.29 86.31
CA LYS A 532 -60.35 -9.74 86.35
C LYS A 532 -61.13 -8.99 87.44
N SER A 533 -62.34 -8.53 87.15
CA SER A 533 -63.40 -8.46 88.17
C SER A 533 -64.77 -8.72 87.56
N HIS A 534 -65.51 -9.60 88.23
CA HIS A 534 -66.84 -10.07 87.92
C HIS A 534 -67.91 -8.99 88.11
N ARG A 535 -68.90 -8.92 87.21
CA ARG A 535 -70.32 -8.86 87.61
C ARG A 535 -71.24 -9.27 86.47
N SER A 536 -72.36 -9.85 86.88
CA SER A 536 -73.18 -10.82 86.17
C SER A 536 -74.51 -10.27 85.66
N ILE A 537 -74.94 -10.83 84.52
CA ILE A 537 -76.32 -11.10 84.07
C ILE A 537 -77.22 -9.91 83.69
N ALA A 538 -77.57 -9.84 82.40
CA ALA A 538 -78.96 -9.80 81.95
C ALA A 538 -79.08 -10.31 80.50
N ASN A 539 -80.05 -11.20 80.30
CA ASN A 539 -80.43 -11.87 79.06
C ASN A 539 -80.95 -10.89 78.00
N PHE A 540 -80.85 -11.23 76.72
CA PHE A 540 -82.02 -11.37 75.84
C PHE A 540 -81.65 -12.14 74.56
N ALA A 541 -82.47 -13.14 74.25
CA ALA A 541 -82.37 -14.05 73.12
C ALA A 541 -83.18 -13.55 71.91
N ASN A 542 -83.03 -14.31 70.82
CA ASN A 542 -83.83 -14.38 69.58
C ASN A 542 -83.46 -13.37 68.49
N SER A 543 -83.43 -13.71 67.20
CA SER A 543 -83.55 -14.97 66.44
C SER A 543 -83.53 -14.57 64.96
N ASN A 544 -83.11 -15.48 64.06
CA ASN A 544 -83.59 -15.59 62.67
C ASN A 544 -83.12 -14.50 61.67
N LEU A 545 -82.82 -14.72 60.38
CA LEU A 545 -83.12 -15.79 59.42
C LEU A 545 -82.22 -15.59 58.16
N ASP A 546 -81.81 -16.70 57.54
CA ASP A 546 -81.71 -16.99 56.08
C ASP A 546 -80.96 -16.07 55.10
N ARG A 547 -79.88 -16.58 54.49
CA ARG A 547 -79.78 -17.24 53.16
C ARG A 547 -80.04 -16.31 51.97
N ASN A 548 -79.01 -16.11 51.14
CA ASN A 548 -79.11 -16.53 49.73
C ASN A 548 -77.74 -16.70 49.05
N GLU A 549 -77.71 -17.79 48.30
CA GLU A 549 -76.70 -18.32 47.39
C GLU A 549 -76.78 -17.58 46.04
N THR A 550 -75.66 -17.37 45.35
CA THR A 550 -75.49 -17.82 43.95
C THR A 550 -74.11 -17.49 43.37
N ASP A 551 -73.74 -18.44 42.53
CA ASP A 551 -72.49 -18.80 41.90
C ASP A 551 -72.13 -17.90 40.70
N ASN A 552 -70.84 -17.67 40.42
CA ASN A 552 -70.36 -17.74 39.04
C ASN A 552 -68.84 -17.87 38.92
N LYS A 553 -68.44 -18.95 38.24
CA LYS A 553 -67.09 -19.39 37.96
C LYS A 553 -66.74 -19.06 36.50
N LYS A 554 -65.56 -18.51 36.23
CA LYS A 554 -64.95 -18.58 34.89
C LYS A 554 -63.42 -18.65 34.96
N THR A 555 -62.92 -19.82 34.62
CA THR A 555 -61.51 -20.20 34.45
C THR A 555 -61.02 -19.86 33.04
N ARG A 556 -59.77 -19.41 32.89
CA ARG A 556 -58.90 -19.64 31.70
C ARG A 556 -57.43 -19.41 32.12
N THR A 557 -56.63 -20.45 32.30
CA THR A 557 -55.75 -21.16 31.33
C THR A 557 -54.33 -20.58 31.28
N ILE A 558 -53.39 -21.42 31.70
CA ILE A 558 -51.93 -21.29 31.68
C ILE A 558 -51.42 -21.63 30.27
N LEU A 559 -50.38 -20.93 29.79
CA LEU A 559 -49.40 -21.47 28.84
C LEU A 559 -48.01 -20.87 29.12
N ASN A 560 -47.04 -21.78 29.29
CA ASN A 560 -45.59 -21.54 29.33
C ASN A 560 -45.04 -21.32 27.91
N GLY A 561 -43.90 -20.65 27.80
CA GLY A 561 -43.11 -20.58 26.56
C GLY A 561 -41.75 -19.93 26.77
N HIS A 562 -40.72 -20.77 26.71
CA HIS A 562 -39.28 -20.45 26.73
C HIS A 562 -38.82 -19.71 25.45
N GLU A 563 -37.62 -19.14 25.56
CA GLU A 563 -36.63 -18.92 24.48
C GLU A 563 -36.72 -17.60 23.69
N PHE A 564 -35.69 -16.74 23.83
CA PHE A 564 -35.12 -15.94 22.73
C PHE A 564 -33.79 -15.30 23.18
N ASP A 565 -32.68 -15.90 22.73
CA ASP A 565 -31.35 -15.29 22.67
C ASP A 565 -31.05 -14.91 21.20
N ARG A 566 -30.93 -13.60 20.95
CA ARG A 566 -30.09 -12.92 19.93
C ARG A 566 -30.61 -11.49 19.75
N TYR A 567 -29.79 -10.50 20.09
CA TYR A 567 -29.32 -9.42 19.21
C TYR A 567 -28.26 -8.58 19.93
#